data_AF-A0A7V9GP72-F1
#
_entry.id   AF-A0A7V9GP72-F1
#
_cell.length_a   1.000
_cell.length_b   1.000
_cell.length_c   1.000
_cell.angle_alpha   90.00
_cell.angle_beta   90.00
_cell.angle_gamma   90.00
#
_symmetry.space_group_name_H-M   'P 1'
#
loop_
_entity.id
_entity.type
_entity.pdbx_description
1 polymer ?
#
loop_
_entity_poly.entity_id
_entity_poly.type
_entity_poly.pdbx_seq_one_letter_code
_entity_poly.pdbx_strand_id
1 'polypeptide(L)' 'MFRQFIYRNSKKTRLVILFLFINIASFAQCSICTRTAQQLGEGPAQDLNAGIMYLAFAPLVIMGYIGYRWFRSEK' A
#
# COMPACT_ATOMS: atom_id res chain seq x y z
N MET A 1 6.54 -10.92 -16.21
CA MET A 1 5.68 -11.22 -15.03
C MET A 1 4.61 -10.14 -14.80
N PHE A 2 4.99 -8.85 -14.68
CA PHE A 2 4.03 -7.73 -14.53
C PHE A 2 3.02 -7.56 -15.68
N ARG A 3 3.40 -7.86 -16.93
CA ARG A 3 2.51 -7.76 -18.11
C ARG A 3 1.27 -8.67 -18.03
N GLN A 4 1.38 -9.84 -17.38
CA GLN A 4 0.25 -10.76 -17.27
C GLN A 4 -0.77 -10.31 -16.21
N PHE A 5 -0.38 -9.50 -15.21
CA PHE A 5 -1.31 -9.04 -14.18
C PHE A 5 -2.26 -7.95 -14.70
N ILE A 6 -1.77 -7.06 -15.57
CA ILE A 6 -2.56 -5.98 -16.16
C ILE A 6 -3.46 -6.48 -17.30
N TYR A 7 -3.02 -7.47 -18.11
CA TYR A 7 -3.76 -7.91 -19.31
C TYR A 7 -4.75 -9.07 -19.09
N ARG A 8 -4.74 -9.77 -17.94
CA ARG A 8 -5.43 -11.06 -17.82
C ARG A 8 -6.97 -11.01 -17.77
N ASN A 9 -7.63 -9.92 -17.36
CA ASN A 9 -9.09 -9.74 -17.58
C ASN A 9 -9.62 -8.40 -17.03
N SER A 10 -10.19 -7.53 -17.87
CA SER A 10 -10.72 -6.20 -17.48
C SER A 10 -11.86 -6.22 -16.43
N LYS A 11 -12.52 -7.37 -16.23
CA LYS A 11 -13.50 -7.58 -15.14
C LYS A 11 -12.84 -7.92 -13.80
N LYS A 12 -11.74 -8.69 -13.80
CA LYS A 12 -11.06 -9.12 -12.56
C LYS A 12 -10.22 -7.98 -11.97
N THR A 13 -9.66 -7.11 -12.81
CA THR A 13 -8.90 -5.93 -12.37
C THR A 13 -9.76 -4.94 -11.58
N ARG A 14 -11.05 -4.76 -11.93
CA ARG A 14 -11.98 -3.87 -11.21
C ARG A 14 -12.26 -4.34 -9.77
N LEU A 15 -12.38 -5.64 -9.56
CA LEU A 15 -12.58 -6.23 -8.23
C LEU A 15 -11.35 -6.08 -7.32
N VAL A 16 -10.14 -6.22 -7.88
CA VAL A 16 -8.89 -6.03 -7.13
C VAL A 16 -8.72 -4.57 -6.69
N ILE A 17 -9.04 -3.62 -7.57
CA ILE A 17 -8.98 -2.18 -7.25
C ILE A 17 -9.98 -1.84 -6.14
N LEU A 18 -11.23 -2.34 -6.23
CA LEU A 18 -12.25 -2.12 -5.20
C LEU A 18 -11.82 -2.68 -3.82
N PHE A 19 -11.17 -3.84 -3.79
CA PHE A 19 -10.70 -4.46 -2.54
C PHE A 19 -9.55 -3.68 -1.88
N LEU A 20 -8.72 -2.98 -2.67
CA LEU A 20 -7.64 -2.13 -2.15
C LEU A 20 -8.17 -0.89 -1.40
N PHE A 21 -9.35 -0.38 -1.76
CA PHE A 21 -9.94 0.83 -1.15
C PHE A 21 -10.73 0.58 0.14
N ILE A 22 -10.90 -0.66 0.60
CA ILE A 22 -11.63 -0.96 1.85
C ILE A 22 -10.85 -0.56 3.12
N ASN A 23 -9.55 -0.28 3.02
CA ASN A 23 -8.67 -0.03 4.18
C ASN A 23 -8.33 1.46 4.38
N ILE A 24 -9.32 2.36 4.31
CA ILE A 24 -9.10 3.82 4.43
C ILE A 24 -8.95 4.29 5.89
N ALA A 25 -9.47 3.52 6.87
CA ALA A 25 -9.34 3.82 8.30
C ALA A 25 -8.31 2.88 8.96
N SER A 26 -7.02 3.18 8.82
CA SER A 26 -5.97 2.23 9.17
C SER A 26 -5.24 2.59 10.47
N PHE A 27 -5.63 1.95 11.57
CA PHE A 27 -4.68 1.65 12.66
C PHE A 27 -3.67 0.62 12.12
N ALA A 28 -2.41 0.67 12.56
CA ALA A 28 -1.39 -0.28 12.11
C ALA A 28 -1.89 -1.73 12.31
N GLN A 29 -2.10 -2.47 11.22
CA GLN A 29 -2.66 -3.83 11.25
C GLN A 29 -1.62 -4.91 11.59
N CYS A 30 -0.35 -4.52 11.72
CA CYS A 30 0.73 -5.42 12.10
C CYS A 30 0.86 -5.48 13.63
N SER A 31 0.75 -6.68 14.21
CA SER A 31 0.78 -6.90 15.66
C SER A 31 2.07 -6.40 16.34
N ILE A 32 3.20 -6.41 15.63
CA ILE A 32 4.50 -5.92 16.13
C ILE A 32 4.50 -4.40 16.31
N CYS A 33 3.91 -3.69 15.36
CA CYS A 33 3.84 -2.23 15.34
C CYS A 33 2.94 -1.69 16.46
N THR A 34 1.79 -2.33 16.68
CA THR A 34 0.84 -1.94 17.72
C THR A 34 1.43 -2.08 19.12
N ARG A 35 2.18 -3.16 19.37
CA ARG A 35 2.83 -3.39 20.67
C ARG A 35 3.93 -2.40 20.95
N THR A 36 4.71 -2.05 19.94
CA THR A 36 5.76 -1.02 20.07
C THR A 36 5.11 0.32 20.40
N ALA A 37 4.10 0.75 19.64
CA ALA A 37 3.40 2.02 19.89
C ALA A 37 2.86 2.13 21.33
N GLN A 38 2.28 1.05 21.87
CA GLN A 38 1.74 1.01 23.24
C GLN A 38 2.80 1.27 24.34
N GLN A 39 4.08 1.07 24.05
CA GLN A 39 5.16 1.29 25.03
C GLN A 39 5.72 2.71 25.02
N LEU A 40 5.42 3.53 24.00
CA LEU A 40 6.01 4.86 23.84
C LEU A 40 5.12 6.02 24.32
N GLY A 41 3.87 5.76 24.75
CA GLY A 41 2.90 6.79 25.12
C GLY A 41 2.22 7.46 23.92
N GLU A 42 1.17 8.26 24.16
CA GLU A 42 0.23 8.74 23.12
C GLU A 42 0.90 9.48 21.93
N GLY A 43 1.79 10.44 22.20
CA GLY A 43 2.43 11.25 21.16
C GLY A 43 3.31 10.44 20.19
N PRO A 44 4.35 9.75 20.67
CA PRO A 44 5.23 8.96 19.81
C PRO A 44 4.53 7.71 19.22
N ALA A 45 3.50 7.17 19.89
CA ALA A 45 2.69 6.08 19.35
C ALA A 45 1.96 6.47 18.06
N GLN A 46 1.42 7.70 18.01
CA GLN A 46 0.72 8.22 16.84
C GLN A 46 1.68 8.45 15.67
N ASP A 47 2.83 9.06 15.92
CA ASP A 47 3.84 9.32 14.89
C ASP A 47 4.44 8.02 14.33
N LEU A 48 4.64 7.01 15.18
CA LEU A 48 5.13 5.70 14.75
C LEU A 48 4.16 5.04 13.76
N ASN A 49 2.85 5.07 14.03
CA ASN A 49 1.83 4.51 13.14
C ASN A 49 1.81 5.23 11.77
N ALA A 50 1.97 6.54 11.77
CA ALA A 50 2.08 7.32 10.54
C ALA A 50 3.32 6.94 9.73
N GLY A 51 4.46 6.76 10.40
CA GLY A 51 5.72 6.31 9.77
C GLY A 51 5.61 4.92 9.14
N ILE A 52 4.96 3.97 9.79
CA ILE A 52 4.74 2.61 9.24
C ILE A 52 3.89 2.67 7.98
N MET A 53 2.79 3.43 8.00
CA MET A 53 1.94 3.63 6.82
C MET A 53 2.73 4.24 5.66
N TYR A 54 3.53 5.27 5.94
CA TYR A 54 4.38 5.90 4.95
C TYR A 54 5.33 4.89 4.29
N LEU A 55 6.03 4.09 5.10
CA LEU A 55 6.97 3.08 4.62
C LEU A 55 6.28 1.92 3.90
N ALA A 56 5.06 1.54 4.28
CA ALA A 56 4.28 0.49 3.62
C ALA A 56 3.76 0.93 2.24
N PHE A 57 3.32 2.20 2.11
CA PHE A 57 2.84 2.75 0.85
C PHE A 57 3.97 3.13 -0.11
N ALA A 58 5.14 3.55 0.40
CA ALA A 58 6.28 3.93 -0.42
C ALA A 58 6.64 2.92 -1.54
N PRO A 59 6.83 1.61 -1.26
CA PRO A 59 7.18 0.64 -2.32
C PRO A 59 6.05 0.45 -3.33
N LEU A 60 4.78 0.55 -2.91
CA LEU A 60 3.63 0.44 -3.82
C LEU A 60 3.57 1.62 -4.78
N VAL A 61 3.78 2.84 -4.27
CA VAL A 61 3.82 4.07 -5.08
C VAL A 61 5.00 4.04 -6.05
N ILE A 62 6.19 3.66 -5.58
CA ILE A 62 7.40 3.58 -6.42
C ILE A 62 7.21 2.56 -7.54
N MET A 63 6.79 1.33 -7.21
CA MET A 63 6.55 0.29 -8.22
C MET A 63 5.43 0.68 -9.19
N GLY A 64 4.36 1.29 -8.67
CA GLY A 64 3.25 1.80 -9.49
C GLY A 64 3.70 2.87 -10.48
N TYR A 65 4.51 3.83 -10.05
CA TYR A 65 5.05 4.89 -10.90
C TYR A 65 6.00 4.34 -11.98
N ILE A 66 6.95 3.48 -11.60
CA ILE A 66 7.88 2.86 -12.55
C ILE A 66 7.10 2.02 -13.58
N GLY A 67 6.14 1.21 -13.12
CA GLY A 67 5.29 0.40 -13.98
C GLY A 67 4.45 1.25 -14.95
N TYR A 68 3.90 2.37 -14.49
CA TYR A 68 3.16 3.32 -15.33
C TYR A 68 4.04 3.94 -16.41
N ARG A 69 5.24 4.41 -16.03
CA ARG A 69 6.18 5.07 -16.95
C ARG A 69 6.69 4.09 -18.00
N TRP A 70 7.01 2.86 -17.60
CA TRP A 70 7.38 1.78 -18.52
C TRP A 70 6.26 1.50 -19.53
N PHE A 71 5.02 1.36 -19.07
CA PHE A 71 3.87 1.07 -19.94
C PHE A 71 3.59 2.19 -20.96
N ARG A 72 3.86 3.46 -20.61
CA ARG A 72 3.76 4.58 -21.56
C ARG A 72 4.90 4.63 -22.57
N SER A 73 6.08 4.10 -22.25
CA SER A 73 7.21 4.01 -23.19
C SER A 73 7.07 2.87 -24.19
N GLU A 74 6.23 1.87 -23.91
CA GLU A 74 5.97 0.71 -24.79
C GLU A 74 4.69 0.83 -25.61
N LYS A 75 3.95 1.93 -25.45
CA LYS A 75 2.87 2.36 -26.35
C LYS A 75 3.39 3.40 -27.31
#